data_AF-A0A942M3U9-F1
#
_entry.id   AF-A0A942M3U9-F1
#
_cell.length_a   1.000
_cell.length_b   1.000
_cell.length_c   1.000
_cell.angle_alpha   90.00
_cell.angle_beta   90.00
_cell.angle_gamma   90.00
#
_symmetry.space_group_name_H-M   'P 1'
#
loop_
_entity.id
_entity.type
_entity.pdbx_description
1 polymer ?
#
loop_
_entity_poly.entity_id
_entity_poly.type
_entity_poly.pdbx_seq_one_letter_code
_entity_poly.pdbx_strand_id
1 'polypeptide(L)'
;MRISDRNVQQSFLNHLTSLRSSMGEVQRKIITQKKVNKPSDSPLGSGKIIGFNERLKSITSFKKNIENGIAFTNYSISALEGIQNQTQMMIVDTVNLKNPTNATSVQDYAQKFNNYLDTIVNLANSQFEGQYLFAGTDYSVKPYEISASGQSVNMNSSDL
;
A
#
# COMPACT_ATOMS: atom_id res chain seq x y z
N MET A 1 30.76 64.33 -32.46
CA MET A 1 30.83 63.27 -31.44
C MET A 1 29.46 62.75 -30.95
N ARG A 2 28.35 63.02 -31.65
CA ARG A 2 26.98 62.63 -31.22
C ARG A 2 26.66 61.12 -31.32
N ILE A 3 27.43 60.38 -32.12
CA ILE A 3 27.33 58.92 -32.26
C ILE A 3 27.97 58.22 -31.04
N SER A 4 29.00 58.81 -30.44
CA SER A 4 29.63 58.30 -29.21
C SER A 4 28.69 58.37 -28.03
N ASP A 5 27.96 59.48 -27.84
CA ASP A 5 27.02 59.64 -26.72
C ASP A 5 25.85 58.64 -26.80
N ARG A 6 25.36 58.37 -28.02
CA ARG A 6 24.33 57.35 -28.26
C ARG A 6 24.83 55.94 -27.96
N ASN A 7 26.08 55.63 -28.30
CA ASN A 7 26.71 54.35 -27.96
C ASN A 7 26.95 54.19 -26.46
N VAL A 8 27.33 55.27 -25.76
CA VAL A 8 27.49 55.28 -24.29
C VAL A 8 26.14 55.07 -23.60
N GLN A 9 25.09 55.78 -24.03
CA GLN A 9 23.72 55.56 -23.51
C GLN A 9 23.22 54.14 -23.77
N GLN A 10 23.43 53.60 -24.98
CA GLN A 10 23.03 52.23 -25.30
C GLN A 10 23.79 51.19 -24.46
N SER A 11 25.11 51.38 -24.26
CA SER A 11 25.93 50.52 -23.41
C SER A 11 25.47 50.53 -21.95
N PHE A 12 25.10 51.71 -21.44
CA PHE A 12 24.54 51.88 -20.10
C PHE A 12 23.18 51.16 -19.95
N LEU A 13 22.27 51.31 -20.92
CA LEU A 13 20.98 50.62 -20.90
C LEU A 13 21.12 49.10 -20.97
N ASN A 14 22.07 48.61 -21.77
CA ASN A 14 22.39 47.18 -21.85
C ASN A 14 22.95 46.66 -20.51
N HIS A 15 23.84 47.41 -19.86
CA HIS A 15 24.35 47.10 -18.53
C HIS A 15 23.24 47.06 -17.47
N LEU A 16 22.35 48.06 -17.47
CA LEU A 16 21.24 48.14 -16.53
C LEU A 16 20.27 46.95 -16.71
N THR A 17 20.01 46.56 -17.95
CA THR A 17 19.18 45.38 -18.27
C THR A 17 19.85 44.09 -17.78
N SER A 18 21.16 43.94 -17.98
CA SER A 18 21.93 42.78 -17.49
C SER A 18 21.95 42.71 -15.96
N LEU A 19 22.09 43.86 -15.28
CA LEU A 19 22.06 43.95 -13.83
C LEU A 19 20.68 43.56 -13.26
N ARG A 20 19.60 44.08 -13.86
CA ARG A 20 18.23 43.70 -13.46
C ARG A 20 17.99 42.19 -13.63
N SER A 21 18.47 41.60 -14.72
CA SER A 21 18.37 40.16 -14.95
C SER A 21 19.11 39.35 -13.88
N SER A 22 20.37 39.72 -13.60
CA SER A 22 21.20 39.09 -12.56
C SER A 22 20.56 39.19 -11.17
N MET A 23 19.99 40.35 -10.83
CA MET A 23 19.29 40.55 -9.57
C MET A 23 18.04 39.65 -9.45
N GLY A 24 17.28 39.49 -10.54
CA GLY A 24 16.13 38.58 -10.57
C GLY A 24 16.51 37.09 -10.48
N GLU A 25 17.66 36.69 -11.01
CA GLU A 25 18.20 35.33 -10.82
C GLU A 25 18.61 35.09 -9.36
N VAL A 26 19.30 36.04 -8.73
CA VAL A 26 19.71 35.93 -7.31
C VAL A 26 18.49 35.91 -6.39
N GLN A 27 17.51 36.80 -6.61
CA GLN A 27 16.26 36.82 -5.84
C GLN A 27 15.52 35.47 -5.94
N ARG A 28 15.45 34.86 -7.14
CA ARG A 28 14.89 33.50 -7.28
C ARG A 28 15.65 32.46 -6.49
N LYS A 29 16.98 32.48 -6.52
CA LYS A 29 17.80 31.53 -5.73
C LYS A 29 17.61 31.71 -4.22
N ILE A 30 17.42 32.94 -3.75
CA ILE A 30 17.10 33.24 -2.35
C ILE A 30 15.71 32.70 -1.98
N ILE A 31 14.68 32.99 -2.78
CA ILE A 31 13.30 32.57 -2.51
C ILE A 31 13.17 31.05 -2.55
N THR A 32 13.75 30.41 -3.56
CA THR A 32 13.67 28.95 -3.74
C THR A 32 14.63 28.18 -2.84
N GLN A 33 15.65 28.87 -2.28
CA GLN A 33 16.80 28.28 -1.59
C GLN A 33 17.55 27.22 -2.40
N LYS A 34 17.31 27.15 -3.71
CA LYS A 34 17.91 26.17 -4.62
C LYS A 34 19.00 26.84 -5.44
N LYS A 35 20.17 26.21 -5.47
CA LYS A 35 21.31 26.64 -6.29
C LYS A 35 21.03 26.49 -7.79
N VAL A 36 20.25 25.48 -8.16
CA VAL A 36 19.85 25.15 -9.54
C VAL A 36 18.33 25.16 -9.59
N ASN A 37 17.75 26.11 -10.33
CA ASN A 37 16.30 26.24 -10.49
C ASN A 37 15.83 25.81 -11.87
N LYS A 38 16.66 26.04 -12.89
CA LYS A 38 16.39 25.63 -14.26
C LYS A 38 17.52 24.74 -14.79
N PRO A 39 17.22 23.82 -15.71
CA PRO A 39 18.23 23.07 -16.46
C PRO A 39 19.27 23.97 -17.14
N SER A 40 18.86 25.17 -17.56
CA SER A 40 19.73 26.19 -18.14
C SER A 40 20.76 26.78 -17.16
N ASP A 41 20.50 26.74 -15.84
CA ASP A 41 21.41 27.32 -14.84
C ASP A 41 22.65 26.43 -14.62
N SER A 42 22.49 25.12 -14.79
CA SER A 42 23.59 24.15 -14.79
C SER A 42 23.11 22.82 -15.38
N PRO A 43 23.44 22.50 -16.64
CA PRO A 43 23.06 21.22 -17.24
C PRO A 43 23.62 20.01 -16.47
N LEU A 44 24.89 20.08 -16.05
CA LEU A 44 25.56 19.03 -15.27
C LEU A 44 24.95 18.85 -13.87
N GLY A 45 24.64 19.95 -13.17
CA GLY A 45 24.00 19.90 -11.86
C GLY A 45 22.56 19.38 -11.93
N SER A 46 21.83 19.80 -12.97
CA SER A 46 20.44 19.38 -13.19
C SER A 46 20.33 17.89 -13.51
N GLY A 47 21.24 17.34 -14.33
CA GLY A 47 21.26 15.89 -14.60
C GLY A 47 21.42 15.04 -13.34
N LYS A 48 22.31 15.44 -12.44
CA LYS A 48 22.48 14.77 -11.13
C LYS A 48 21.23 14.89 -10.25
N ILE A 49 20.60 16.07 -10.21
CA ILE A 49 19.37 16.29 -9.43
C ILE A 49 18.22 15.42 -9.98
N ILE A 50 18.07 15.32 -11.29
CA ILE A 50 17.06 14.46 -11.93
C ILE A 50 17.31 13.00 -11.55
N GLY A 51 18.54 12.50 -11.70
CA GLY A 51 18.88 11.12 -11.33
C GLY A 51 18.64 10.82 -9.85
N PHE A 52 18.93 11.77 -8.95
CA PHE A 52 18.60 11.62 -7.53
C PHE A 52 17.10 11.62 -7.26
N ASN A 53 16.32 12.48 -7.94
CA ASN A 53 14.86 12.48 -7.82
C ASN A 53 14.23 11.19 -8.34
N GLU A 54 14.72 10.65 -9.45
CA GLU A 54 14.29 9.35 -9.96
C GLU A 54 14.58 8.24 -8.96
N ARG A 55 15.80 8.20 -8.41
CA ARG A 55 16.17 7.23 -7.37
C ARG A 55 15.30 7.38 -6.12
N LEU A 56 15.02 8.60 -5.70
CA LEU A 56 14.14 8.88 -4.56
C LEU A 56 12.72 8.39 -4.84
N LYS A 57 12.17 8.66 -6.03
CA LYS A 57 10.85 8.17 -6.45
C LYS A 57 10.77 6.64 -6.45
N SER A 58 11.82 5.95 -6.94
CA SER A 58 11.90 4.50 -6.89
C SER A 58 11.94 3.98 -5.46
N ILE A 59 12.76 4.58 -4.59
CA ILE A 59 12.83 4.21 -3.16
C ILE A 59 11.48 4.43 -2.47
N THR A 60 10.80 5.54 -2.72
CA THR A 60 9.46 5.80 -2.16
C THR A 60 8.45 4.76 -2.62
N SER A 61 8.51 4.36 -3.90
CA SER A 61 7.63 3.32 -4.43
C SER A 61 7.92 1.96 -3.80
N PHE A 62 9.20 1.58 -3.65
CA PHE A 62 9.59 0.36 -2.94
C PHE A 62 9.13 0.36 -1.48
N LYS A 63 9.29 1.48 -0.77
CA LYS A 63 8.82 1.62 0.60
C LYS A 63 7.31 1.40 0.68
N LYS A 64 6.53 2.03 -0.21
CA LYS A 64 5.07 1.84 -0.27
C LYS A 64 4.70 0.38 -0.54
N ASN A 65 5.40 -0.29 -1.46
CA ASN A 65 5.14 -1.70 -1.76
C ASN A 65 5.46 -2.61 -0.55
N ILE A 66 6.55 -2.32 0.18
CA ILE A 66 6.90 -3.05 1.40
C ILE A 66 5.84 -2.83 2.48
N GLU A 67 5.39 -1.59 2.70
CA GLU A 67 4.33 -1.27 3.66
C GLU A 67 3.03 -2.00 3.31
N ASN A 68 2.66 -2.03 2.03
CA ASN A 68 1.49 -2.80 1.56
C ASN A 68 1.67 -4.31 1.79
N GLY A 69 2.85 -4.86 1.53
CA GLY A 69 3.15 -6.28 1.77
C GLY A 69 3.10 -6.65 3.26
N ILE A 70 3.60 -5.78 4.13
CA ILE A 70 3.50 -5.94 5.59
C ILE A 70 2.04 -5.89 6.03
N ALA A 71 1.26 -4.92 5.52
CA ALA A 71 -0.16 -4.83 5.82
C ALA A 71 -0.90 -6.10 5.39
N PHE A 72 -0.73 -6.54 4.14
CA PHE A 72 -1.31 -7.78 3.63
C PHE A 72 -0.97 -8.99 4.52
N THR A 73 0.30 -9.12 4.90
CA THR A 73 0.77 -10.21 5.77
C THR A 73 0.12 -10.14 7.15
N ASN A 74 0.07 -8.96 7.77
CA ASN A 74 -0.54 -8.79 9.09
C ASN A 74 -2.03 -9.11 9.07
N TYR A 75 -2.78 -8.66 8.06
CA TYR A 75 -4.20 -9.03 7.91
C TYR A 75 -4.39 -10.53 7.71
N SER A 76 -3.50 -11.17 6.94
CA SER A 76 -3.51 -12.63 6.74
C SER A 76 -3.25 -13.37 8.05
N ILE A 77 -2.27 -12.93 8.85
CA ILE A 77 -1.95 -13.50 10.17
C ILE A 77 -3.15 -13.32 11.10
N SER A 78 -3.74 -12.13 11.20
CA SER A 78 -4.90 -11.91 12.08
C SER A 78 -6.10 -12.78 11.70
N ALA A 79 -6.36 -13.00 10.41
CA ALA A 79 -7.40 -13.91 9.98
C ALA A 79 -7.07 -15.38 10.36
N LEU A 80 -5.82 -15.81 10.19
CA LEU A 80 -5.37 -17.14 10.61
C LEU A 80 -5.43 -17.34 12.13
N GLU A 81 -5.05 -16.33 12.92
CA GLU A 81 -5.17 -16.36 14.39
C GLU A 81 -6.63 -16.51 14.82
N GLY A 82 -7.55 -15.82 14.14
CA GLY A 82 -8.98 -16.00 14.34
C GLY A 82 -9.43 -17.44 14.07
N ILE A 83 -9.01 -18.02 12.94
CA ILE A 83 -9.31 -19.41 12.58
C ILE A 83 -8.73 -20.40 13.61
N GLN A 84 -7.49 -20.18 14.04
CA GLN A 84 -6.82 -21.00 15.05
C GLN A 84 -7.59 -20.97 16.37
N ASN A 85 -8.05 -19.79 16.80
CA ASN A 85 -8.82 -19.62 18.02
C ASN A 85 -10.15 -20.42 17.96
N GLN A 86 -10.91 -20.28 16.86
CA GLN A 86 -12.15 -21.04 16.67
C GLN A 86 -11.90 -22.55 16.65
N THR A 87 -10.82 -23.00 15.99
CA THR A 87 -10.42 -24.40 15.95
C THR A 87 -10.07 -24.93 17.34
N GLN A 88 -9.38 -24.14 18.16
CA GLN A 88 -9.05 -24.51 19.53
C GLN A 88 -10.30 -24.64 20.40
N MET A 89 -11.26 -23.71 20.28
CA MET A 89 -12.56 -23.79 20.95
C MET A 89 -13.33 -25.05 20.55
N MET A 90 -13.34 -25.38 19.26
CA MET A 90 -13.96 -26.60 18.74
C MET A 90 -13.35 -27.88 19.35
N ILE A 91 -12.01 -27.94 19.49
CA ILE A 91 -11.32 -29.09 20.12
C ILE A 91 -11.73 -29.23 21.59
N VAL A 92 -11.75 -28.12 22.34
CA VAL A 92 -12.15 -28.12 23.75
C VAL A 92 -13.59 -28.60 23.92
N ASP A 93 -14.51 -28.10 23.10
CA ASP A 93 -15.91 -28.52 23.12
C ASP A 93 -16.10 -30.00 22.76
N THR A 94 -15.27 -30.53 21.85
CA THR A 94 -15.26 -31.95 21.49
C THR A 94 -14.82 -32.84 22.67
N VAL A 95 -13.83 -32.40 23.45
CA VAL A 95 -13.41 -33.11 24.68
C VAL A 95 -14.51 -33.06 25.73
N ASN A 96 -15.18 -31.92 25.89
CA ASN A 96 -16.29 -31.77 26.83
C ASN A 96 -17.50 -32.65 26.49
N LEU A 97 -17.75 -32.90 25.19
CA LEU A 97 -18.80 -33.81 24.73
C LEU A 97 -18.51 -35.28 25.10
N LYS A 98 -17.23 -35.68 25.18
CA LYS A 98 -16.84 -37.03 25.61
C LYS A 98 -17.04 -37.27 27.11
N ASN A 99 -17.32 -36.24 27.90
CA ASN A 99 -17.53 -36.37 29.34
C ASN A 99 -19.00 -36.79 29.61
N PRO A 100 -19.25 -38.00 30.17
CA PRO A 100 -20.59 -38.54 30.38
C PRO A 100 -21.44 -37.76 31.41
N THR A 101 -20.84 -36.82 32.13
CA THR A 101 -21.50 -35.99 33.15
C THR A 101 -22.17 -34.75 32.56
N ASN A 102 -21.77 -34.34 31.35
CA ASN A 102 -22.39 -33.20 30.66
C ASN A 102 -23.62 -33.68 29.89
N ALA A 103 -24.78 -33.62 30.52
CA ALA A 103 -26.08 -33.93 29.94
C ALA A 103 -26.60 -32.83 28.98
N THR A 104 -25.71 -32.16 28.25
CA THR A 104 -26.12 -31.25 27.18
C THR A 104 -26.50 -32.08 25.96
N SER A 105 -27.63 -31.74 25.31
CA SER A 105 -28.08 -32.44 24.12
C SER A 105 -26.99 -32.36 23.05
N VAL A 106 -26.65 -33.50 22.43
CA VAL A 106 -25.73 -33.58 21.28
C VAL A 106 -26.09 -32.55 20.19
N GLN A 107 -27.37 -32.20 20.11
CA GLN A 107 -27.94 -31.19 19.23
C GLN A 107 -27.41 -29.77 19.48
N ASP A 108 -27.17 -29.37 20.73
CA ASP A 108 -26.66 -28.03 21.08
C ASP A 108 -25.18 -27.90 20.68
N TYR A 109 -24.41 -28.98 20.84
CA TYR A 109 -23.03 -29.05 20.36
C TYR A 109 -22.97 -29.04 18.83
N ALA A 110 -23.88 -29.74 18.14
CA ALA A 110 -23.97 -29.68 16.69
C ALA A 110 -24.21 -28.25 16.18
N GLN A 111 -25.09 -27.49 16.83
CA GLN A 111 -25.32 -26.09 16.48
C GLN A 111 -24.08 -25.22 16.74
N LYS A 112 -23.37 -25.43 17.86
CA LYS A 112 -22.11 -24.73 18.15
C LYS A 112 -21.04 -25.03 17.10
N PHE A 113 -20.88 -26.28 16.68
CA PHE A 113 -19.92 -26.65 15.65
C PHE A 113 -20.23 -26.01 14.29
N ASN A 114 -21.51 -25.92 13.91
CA ASN A 114 -21.90 -25.18 12.72
C ASN A 114 -21.53 -23.70 12.82
N ASN A 115 -21.77 -23.06 13.98
CA ASN A 115 -21.38 -21.65 14.17
C ASN A 115 -19.85 -21.45 14.09
N TYR A 116 -19.05 -22.38 14.63
CA TYR A 116 -17.59 -22.32 14.50
C TYR A 116 -17.17 -22.45 13.03
N LEU A 117 -17.79 -23.38 12.28
CA LEU A 117 -17.53 -23.57 10.85
C LEU A 117 -17.90 -22.33 10.04
N ASP A 118 -19.07 -21.74 10.29
CA ASP A 118 -19.50 -20.49 9.65
C ASP A 118 -18.52 -19.35 9.92
N THR A 119 -18.05 -19.24 11.16
CA THR A 119 -17.07 -18.22 11.55
C THR A 119 -15.73 -18.44 10.85
N ILE A 120 -15.24 -19.68 10.79
CA ILE A 120 -14.01 -20.04 10.08
C ILE A 120 -14.14 -19.74 8.59
N VAL A 121 -15.26 -20.08 7.95
CA VAL A 121 -15.50 -19.78 6.53
C VAL A 121 -15.55 -18.28 6.28
N ASN A 122 -16.17 -17.51 7.17
CA ASN A 122 -16.18 -16.05 7.05
C ASN A 122 -14.77 -15.46 7.18
N LEU A 123 -13.96 -15.95 8.12
CA LEU A 123 -12.56 -15.53 8.28
C LEU A 123 -11.69 -15.95 7.09
N ALA A 124 -11.93 -17.14 6.52
CA ALA A 124 -11.25 -17.63 5.32
C ALA A 124 -11.66 -16.86 4.05
N ASN A 125 -12.76 -16.11 4.09
CA ASN A 125 -13.18 -15.18 3.04
C ASN A 125 -12.82 -13.72 3.36
N SER A 126 -11.90 -13.47 4.29
CA SER A 126 -11.42 -12.12 4.60
C SER A 126 -10.78 -11.46 3.38
N GLN A 127 -11.02 -10.16 3.24
CA GLN A 127 -10.53 -9.36 2.12
C GLN A 127 -9.53 -8.30 2.59
N PHE A 128 -8.54 -8.03 1.76
CA PHE A 128 -7.62 -6.91 1.90
C PHE A 128 -7.56 -6.15 0.58
N GLU A 129 -7.84 -4.84 0.62
CA GLU A 129 -7.93 -3.99 -0.59
C GLU A 129 -8.88 -4.54 -1.69
N GLY A 130 -9.96 -5.24 -1.29
CA GLY A 130 -10.93 -5.83 -2.22
C GLY A 130 -10.48 -7.17 -2.84
N GLN A 131 -9.34 -7.70 -2.42
CA GLN A 131 -8.82 -9.01 -2.83
C GLN A 131 -8.97 -10.02 -1.70
N TYR A 132 -9.44 -11.22 -2.02
CA TYR A 132 -9.56 -12.31 -1.04
C TYR A 132 -8.19 -12.84 -0.64
N LEU A 133 -7.90 -12.86 0.67
CA LEU A 133 -6.56 -13.22 1.20
C LEU A 133 -6.17 -14.67 0.91
N PHE A 134 -7.14 -15.58 0.91
CA PHE A 134 -6.92 -17.03 0.84
C PHE A 134 -7.44 -17.66 -0.47
N ALA A 135 -7.58 -16.88 -1.54
CA ALA A 135 -8.13 -17.35 -2.81
C ALA A 135 -7.12 -17.93 -3.82
N GLY A 136 -5.86 -18.07 -3.41
CA GLY A 136 -4.81 -18.63 -4.27
C GLY A 136 -4.44 -17.66 -5.38
N THR A 137 -4.78 -18.01 -6.63
CA THR A 137 -4.41 -17.26 -7.85
C THR A 137 -5.50 -16.34 -8.37
N ASP A 138 -6.78 -16.59 -8.04
CA ASP A 138 -7.89 -15.70 -8.38
C ASP A 138 -8.38 -14.95 -7.14
N TYR A 139 -7.92 -13.71 -6.99
CA TYR A 139 -8.28 -12.84 -5.88
C TYR A 139 -9.68 -12.21 -5.99
N SER A 140 -10.39 -12.41 -7.10
CA SER A 140 -11.64 -11.73 -7.43
C SER A 140 -12.90 -12.50 -7.04
N VAL A 141 -12.77 -13.80 -6.80
CA VAL A 141 -13.88 -14.70 -6.48
C VAL A 141 -13.79 -15.15 -5.02
N LYS A 142 -14.96 -15.30 -4.37
CA LYS A 142 -15.06 -15.79 -3.00
C LYS A 142 -14.49 -17.22 -2.93
N PRO A 143 -13.44 -17.46 -2.14
CA PRO A 143 -12.74 -18.75 -2.17
C PRO A 143 -13.49 -19.88 -1.47
N TYR A 144 -14.22 -19.61 -0.39
CA TYR A 144 -14.89 -20.65 0.39
C TYR A 144 -16.40 -20.43 0.43
N GLU A 145 -17.16 -21.41 -0.05
CA GLU A 145 -18.62 -21.44 0.07
C GLU A 145 -19.08 -22.71 0.77
N ILE A 146 -20.03 -22.57 1.70
CA ILE A 146 -20.68 -23.72 2.33
C ILE A 146 -21.72 -24.22 1.32
N SER A 147 -21.60 -25.48 0.93
CA SER A 147 -22.56 -26.13 0.03
C SER A 147 -23.97 -26.07 0.61
N ALA A 148 -24.99 -25.99 -0.24
CA ALA A 148 -26.40 -25.89 0.16
C ALA A 148 -26.88 -27.06 1.04
N SER A 149 -26.13 -28.17 1.11
CA SER A 149 -26.38 -29.30 2.01
C SER A 149 -25.81 -29.13 3.43
N GLY A 150 -25.00 -28.07 3.68
CA GLY A 150 -24.32 -27.84 4.97
C GLY A 150 -23.24 -28.86 5.32
N GLN A 151 -22.90 -29.77 4.39
CA GLN A 151 -22.02 -30.93 4.64
C GLN A 151 -20.59 -30.76 4.07
N SER A 152 -20.35 -29.77 3.23
CA SER A 152 -19.04 -29.53 2.62
C SER A 152 -18.76 -28.05 2.43
N VAL A 153 -17.49 -27.67 2.60
CA VAL A 153 -16.97 -26.37 2.17
C VAL A 153 -16.37 -26.57 0.77
N ASN A 154 -16.95 -25.92 -0.22
CA ASN A 154 -16.45 -25.92 -1.59
C ASN A 154 -15.41 -24.81 -1.74
N MET A 155 -14.28 -25.14 -2.36
CA MET A 155 -13.24 -24.19 -2.72
C MET A 155 -13.42 -23.79 -4.17
N ASN A 156 -13.69 -22.51 -4.43
CA ASN A 156 -13.85 -21.97 -5.79
C ASN A 156 -12.53 -21.38 -6.31
N SER A 157 -11.42 -22.12 -6.12
CA SER A 157 -10.11 -21.74 -6.66
C SER A 157 -9.92 -22.40 -8.02
N SER A 158 -9.56 -21.60 -9.03
CA SER A 158 -9.34 -22.05 -10.42
C SER A 158 -8.15 -23.00 -10.66
N ASP A 159 -7.44 -23.42 -9.60
CA ASP A 159 -6.19 -24.19 -9.67
C ASP A 159 -6.23 -25.58 -8.99
N LEU A 160 -7.41 -26.23 -8.93
CA LEU A 160 -7.54 -27.63 -8.53
C LEU A 160 -8.18 -28.49 -9.62
#